data_AF-A0A7Z0MPI8-F1
#
_entry.id   AF-A0A7Z0MPI8-F1
#
_cell.length_a   1.000
_cell.length_b   1.000
_cell.length_c   1.000
_cell.angle_alpha   90.00
_cell.angle_beta   90.00
_cell.angle_gamma   90.00
#
_symmetry.space_group_name_H-M   'P 1'
#
loop_
_entity.id
_entity.type
_entity.pdbx_description
1 polymer ?
#
loop_
_entity_poly.entity_id
_entity_poly.type
_entity_poly.pdbx_seq_one_letter_code
_entity_poly.pdbx_strand_id
1 'polypeptide(L)' 'MGKAGGETPPEFMSSHPAHDTRIQDLQKQMPKALELRKGAQAKGKNPQCK' A
#
# COMPACT_ATOMS: atom_id res chain seq x y z
N MET A 1 14.40 18.96 -17.72
CA MET A 1 15.26 18.27 -16.73
C MET A 1 15.58 19.23 -15.59
N GLY A 2 15.27 18.81 -14.35
CA GLY A 2 15.88 19.31 -13.11
C GLY A 2 15.24 20.54 -12.44
N LYS A 3 15.19 20.71 -11.11
CA LYS A 3 15.85 19.99 -10.00
C LYS A 3 15.17 20.31 -8.65
N ALA A 4 15.28 19.34 -7.71
CA ALA A 4 15.39 19.43 -6.24
C ALA A 4 14.36 20.29 -5.47
N GLY A 5 13.57 19.74 -4.54
CA GLY A 5 14.06 19.12 -3.30
C GLY A 5 13.99 20.17 -2.18
N GLY A 6 12.85 20.29 -1.51
CA GLY A 6 12.66 21.27 -0.44
C GLY A 6 11.42 20.93 0.40
N GLU A 7 11.69 20.39 1.58
CA GLU A 7 10.79 20.30 2.74
C GLU A 7 9.54 19.42 2.54
N THR A 8 9.76 18.10 2.54
CA THR A 8 8.72 17.19 3.03
C THR A 8 8.25 17.68 4.40
N PRO A 9 6.93 17.86 4.60
CA PRO A 9 6.41 18.31 5.89
C PRO A 9 6.85 17.35 7.01
N PRO A 10 6.97 17.83 8.27
CA PRO A 10 7.27 16.97 9.41
C PRO A 10 6.37 15.73 9.39
N GLU A 11 6.89 14.54 9.67
CA GLU A 11 6.15 13.26 9.59
C GLU A 11 4.81 13.25 10.36
N PHE A 12 4.67 14.12 11.37
CA PHE A 12 3.42 14.35 12.11
C PHE A 12 2.30 15.02 11.28
N MET A 13 2.66 15.78 10.24
CA MET A 13 1.77 16.41 9.25
C MET A 13 1.65 15.59 7.96
N SER A 14 2.39 14.49 7.84
CA SER A 14 2.15 13.49 6.81
C SER A 14 0.95 12.64 7.26
N SER A 15 -0.19 12.75 6.58
CA SER A 15 -1.35 11.84 6.74
C SER A 15 -1.04 10.38 6.36
N HIS A 16 0.25 10.04 6.23
CA HIS A 16 0.79 8.90 5.56
C HIS A 16 2.02 8.42 6.32
N PRO A 17 1.89 7.41 7.18
CA PRO A 17 3.06 6.78 7.77
C PRO A 17 3.88 6.10 6.67
N ALA A 18 5.20 6.21 6.81
CA ALA A 18 6.21 5.54 6.02
C ALA A 18 6.25 5.93 4.53
N HIS A 19 7.15 6.85 4.16
CA HIS A 19 7.56 6.98 2.77
C HIS A 19 8.66 5.96 2.42
N ASP A 20 9.58 5.71 3.35
CA ASP A 20 10.80 4.93 3.15
C ASP A 20 10.54 3.41 3.11
N THR A 21 9.71 2.91 4.03
CA THR A 21 9.48 1.47 4.19
C THR A 21 8.21 0.95 3.52
N ARG A 22 7.39 1.82 2.92
CA ARG A 22 6.06 1.47 2.37
C ARG A 22 6.11 0.35 1.34
N ILE A 23 7.01 0.44 0.36
CA ILE A 23 7.11 -0.56 -0.69
C ILE A 23 7.51 -1.92 -0.10
N GLN A 24 8.46 -1.92 0.84
CA GLN A 24 8.89 -3.14 1.51
C GLN A 24 7.77 -3.74 2.37
N ASP A 25 7.03 -2.92 3.11
CA ASP A 25 5.91 -3.38 3.93
C ASP A 25 4.77 -3.95 3.07
N LEU A 26 4.41 -3.26 1.98
CA LEU A 26 3.44 -3.76 1.01
C LEU A 26 3.89 -5.12 0.43
N GLN A 27 5.15 -5.23 -0.02
CA GLN A 27 5.70 -6.48 -0.54
C GLN A 27 5.67 -7.62 0.49
N LYS A 28 6.00 -7.34 1.75
CA LYS A 28 5.92 -8.33 2.84
C LYS A 28 4.49 -8.81 3.09
N GLN A 29 3.49 -7.93 2.90
CA GLN A 29 2.08 -8.26 3.14
C GLN A 29 1.36 -8.88 1.93
N MET A 30 1.91 -8.71 0.71
CA MET A 30 1.30 -9.24 -0.53
C MET A 30 0.96 -10.73 -0.49
N PRO A 31 1.81 -11.65 0.00
CA PRO A 31 1.49 -13.09 0.02
C PRO A 31 0.21 -13.39 0.81
N LYS A 32 0.10 -12.81 2.02
CA LYS A 32 -1.07 -12.96 2.88
C LYS A 32 -2.33 -12.39 2.23
N ALA A 33 -2.22 -11.23 1.57
CA ALA A 33 -3.33 -10.62 0.86
C ALA A 33 -3.83 -11.50 -0.29
N LEU A 34 -2.92 -12.14 -1.04
CA LEU A 34 -3.28 -13.06 -2.13
C LEU A 34 -3.99 -14.31 -1.63
N GLU A 35 -3.57 -14.88 -0.49
CA GLU A 35 -4.26 -16.03 0.12
C GLU A 35 -5.69 -15.67 0.56
N LEU A 36 -5.85 -14.53 1.24
CA LEU A 36 -7.17 -14.03 1.64
C LEU A 36 -8.08 -13.81 0.43
N ARG A 37 -7.53 -13.22 -0.65
CA ARG A 37 -8.27 -13.02 -1.90
C ARG A 37 -8.70 -14.35 -2.52
N LYS A 38 -7.80 -15.33 -2.64
CA LYS A 38 -8.14 -16.66 -3.17
C LYS A 38 -9.24 -17.33 -2.34
N GLY A 39 -9.15 -17.26 -1.02
CA GLY A 39 -10.17 -17.79 -0.11
C GLY A 39 -11.52 -17.08 -0.25
N ALA A 40 -11.52 -15.76 -0.44
CA ALA A 40 -12.74 -14.98 -0.70
C ALA A 40 -13.38 -15.37 -2.06
N GLN A 41 -12.57 -15.52 -3.10
CA GLN A 41 -13.01 -15.95 -4.44
C GLN A 41 -13.61 -17.36 -4.41
N ALA A 42 -12.97 -18.31 -3.71
CA ALA A 42 -13.52 -19.66 -3.53
C ALA A 42 -14.86 -19.68 -2.79
N LYS A 43 -15.12 -18.65 -1.96
CA LYS A 43 -16.40 -18.41 -1.29
C LYS A 43 -17.39 -17.57 -2.10
N GLY A 44 -17.09 -17.31 -3.38
CA GLY A 44 -17.94 -16.52 -4.28
C GLY A 44 -17.93 -15.01 -4.04
N LYS A 45 -17.04 -14.49 -3.18
CA LYS A 45 -16.95 -13.05 -2.87
C LYS A 45 -16.09 -12.33 -3.90
N ASN A 46 -16.68 -11.97 -5.04
CA ASN A 46 -16.02 -11.24 -6.13
C ASN A 46 -16.77 -9.94 -6.47
N PRO A 47 -16.60 -8.86 -5.69
CA PRO A 47 -17.31 -7.62 -5.93
C PRO A 47 -16.84 -6.97 -7.24
N GLN A 48 -17.77 -6.58 -8.11
CA GLN A 48 -17.50 -5.70 -9.24
C GLN A 48 -17.53 -4.25 -8.75
N CYS A 49 -16.45 -3.84 -8.09
CA CYS A 49 -16.23 -2.43 -7.76
C CYS A 49 -16.16 -1.63 -9.07
N LYS A 50 -16.96 -0.57 -9.17
CA LYS A 50 -16.93 0.41 -10.27
C LYS A 50 -16.20 1.66 -9.83
#